data_AF-A0A259F202-F1
#
_entry.id   AF-A0A259F202-F1
#
_cell.length_a   1.000
_cell.length_b   1.000
_cell.length_c   1.000
_cell.angle_alpha   90.00
_cell.angle_beta   90.00
_cell.angle_gamma   90.00
#
_symmetry.space_group_name_H-M   'P 1'
#
loop_
_entity.id
_entity.type
_entity.pdbx_description
1 polymer ?
#
loop_
_entity_poly.entity_id
_entity_poly.type
_entity_poly.pdbx_seq_one_letter_code
_entity_poly.pdbx_strand_id
1 'polypeptide(L)'
;NALTRIRFCTPSGAMEFESKEGFENGPKGYVPWFKAPKRKTADTLMFFGHWSTLGLLRNKNVVGLDTGCVWGGKLTAMEIPESGKDSQKLELIQVAGYDHPLRM
;
A
#
# COMPACT_ATOMS: atom_id res chain seq x y z
N ASN A 1 -15.21 2.37 -4.77
CA ASN A 1 -14.02 3.19 -5.05
C ASN A 1 -13.03 3.26 -3.90
N ALA A 2 -13.45 3.57 -2.66
CA ALA A 2 -12.53 3.57 -1.51
C ALA A 2 -11.74 2.25 -1.38
N LEU A 3 -12.44 1.11 -1.37
CA LEU A 3 -11.81 -0.20 -1.13
C LEU A 3 -10.96 -0.74 -2.28
N THR A 4 -11.17 -0.23 -3.50
CA THR A 4 -10.65 -0.85 -4.72
C THR A 4 -9.74 0.06 -5.52
N ARG A 5 -9.73 1.37 -5.24
CA ARG A 5 -9.06 2.35 -6.09
C ARG A 5 -8.28 3.43 -5.33
N ILE A 6 -8.51 3.60 -4.03
CA ILE A 6 -7.93 4.72 -3.29
C ILE A 6 -6.40 4.63 -3.21
N ARG A 7 -5.77 5.78 -3.37
CA ARG A 7 -4.35 6.00 -3.08
C ARG A 7 -4.23 7.16 -2.13
N PHE A 8 -4.70 8.31 -2.58
CA PHE A 8 -4.64 9.55 -1.84
C PHE A 8 -6.02 10.01 -1.38
N CYS A 9 -6.04 10.82 -0.32
CA CYS A 9 -7.20 11.60 0.11
C CYS A 9 -6.73 12.93 0.72
N THR A 10 -7.62 13.91 0.83
CA THR A 10 -7.34 15.11 1.61
C THR A 10 -7.19 14.75 3.10
N PRO A 11 -6.62 15.64 3.94
CA PRO A 11 -6.62 15.44 5.38
C PRO A 11 -8.02 15.30 6.01
N SER A 12 -9.08 15.80 5.34
CA SER A 12 -10.47 15.62 5.75
C SER A 12 -11.10 14.31 5.25
N GLY A 13 -10.38 13.51 4.46
CA GLY A 13 -10.84 12.22 3.95
C GLY A 13 -11.54 12.24 2.59
N ALA A 14 -11.55 13.38 1.88
CA ALA A 14 -12.08 13.43 0.52
C ALA A 14 -11.14 12.66 -0.43
N MET A 15 -11.67 11.69 -1.15
CA MET A 15 -10.88 10.75 -1.95
C MET A 15 -10.37 11.38 -3.26
N GLU A 16 -9.17 10.98 -3.65
CA GLU A 16 -8.52 11.35 -4.92
C GLU A 16 -8.34 10.07 -5.77
N PHE A 17 -8.65 10.13 -7.07
CA PHE A 17 -8.70 8.95 -7.94
C PHE A 17 -7.94 9.08 -9.26
N GLU A 18 -7.47 10.27 -9.62
CA GLU A 18 -6.76 10.52 -10.87
C GLU A 18 -5.28 10.15 -10.75
N SER A 19 -4.67 10.38 -9.58
CA SER A 19 -3.25 10.12 -9.40
C SER A 19 -2.94 8.62 -9.39
N LYS A 20 -1.95 8.25 -10.21
CA LYS A 20 -1.37 6.90 -10.26
C LYS A 20 0.04 6.85 -9.67
N GLU A 21 0.55 7.98 -9.21
CA GLU A 21 1.93 8.17 -8.80
C GLU A 21 2.28 7.50 -7.46
N GLY A 22 3.58 7.34 -7.21
CA GLY A 22 4.13 6.78 -5.97
C GLY A 22 4.10 7.78 -4.80
N PHE A 23 4.59 7.36 -3.64
CA PHE A 23 4.53 8.12 -2.38
C PHE A 23 5.14 9.53 -2.45
N GLU A 24 6.28 9.68 -3.13
CA GLU A 24 7.05 10.94 -3.22
C GLU A 24 6.39 12.00 -4.14
N ASN A 25 5.45 11.60 -5.00
CA ASN A 25 4.83 12.50 -5.99
C ASN A 25 3.31 12.63 -5.83
N GLY A 26 2.82 12.57 -4.59
CA GLY A 26 1.39 12.78 -4.34
C GLY A 26 0.91 14.17 -4.78
N PRO A 27 -0.34 14.32 -5.24
CA PRO A 27 -0.89 15.62 -5.60
C PRO A 27 -0.88 16.59 -4.41
N LYS A 28 -0.59 17.86 -4.67
CA LYS A 28 -0.49 18.90 -3.64
C LYS A 28 -1.77 18.98 -2.81
N GLY A 29 -1.62 18.95 -1.48
CA GLY A 29 -2.75 19.03 -0.54
C GLY A 29 -3.40 17.68 -0.22
N TYR A 30 -2.91 16.58 -0.79
CA TYR A 30 -3.36 15.24 -0.48
C TYR A 30 -2.31 14.48 0.34
N VAL A 31 -2.77 13.44 1.02
CA VAL A 31 -1.95 12.49 1.77
C VAL A 31 -2.33 11.07 1.36
N PRO A 32 -1.42 10.08 1.44
CA PRO A 32 -1.81 8.69 1.32
C PRO A 32 -2.90 8.37 2.32
N TRP A 33 -3.91 7.59 1.93
CA TRP A 33 -5.09 7.34 2.77
C TRP A 33 -4.74 6.88 4.20
N PHE A 34 -3.65 6.10 4.34
CA PHE A 34 -3.21 5.55 5.62
C PHE A 34 -2.51 6.58 6.53
N LYS A 35 -2.16 7.76 6.01
CA LYS A 35 -1.63 8.91 6.74
C LYS A 35 -2.71 9.96 7.06
N ALA A 36 -3.96 9.75 6.64
CA ALA A 36 -5.05 10.66 6.96
C ALA A 36 -5.22 10.81 8.49
N PRO A 37 -5.31 12.04 9.01
CA PRO A 37 -5.47 12.27 10.44
C PRO A 37 -6.78 11.67 10.94
N LYS A 38 -6.77 11.14 12.17
CA LYS A 38 -7.94 10.56 12.82
C LYS A 38 -8.63 9.44 12.02
N ARG A 39 -7.91 8.73 11.12
CA ARG A 39 -8.47 7.56 10.43
C ARG A 39 -8.97 6.55 11.48
N LYS A 40 -10.18 6.02 11.30
CA LYS A 40 -10.80 5.09 12.25
C LYS A 40 -10.02 3.78 12.44
N THR A 41 -9.18 3.43 11.46
CA THR A 41 -8.36 2.22 11.46
C THR A 41 -6.98 2.42 12.09
N ALA A 42 -6.68 3.57 12.73
CA ALA A 42 -5.34 3.91 13.22
C ALA A 42 -4.69 2.81 14.07
N ASP A 43 -5.50 2.11 14.87
CA ASP A 43 -5.09 1.03 15.77
C ASP A 43 -5.37 -0.39 15.21
N THR A 44 -5.78 -0.48 13.94
CA THR A 44 -6.00 -1.75 13.24
C THR A 44 -4.81 -2.05 12.34
N LEU A 45 -4.28 -3.27 12.42
CA LEU A 45 -3.31 -3.78 11.46
C LEU A 45 -3.98 -3.96 10.10
N MET A 46 -3.57 -3.17 9.12
CA MET A 46 -4.14 -3.15 7.78
C MET A 46 -3.14 -3.70 6.76
N PHE A 47 -3.54 -4.71 6.00
CA PHE A 47 -2.83 -5.18 4.80
C PHE A 47 -3.58 -4.70 3.56
N PHE A 48 -2.85 -4.18 2.56
CA PHE A 48 -3.46 -3.72 1.31
C PHE A 48 -2.55 -3.92 0.09
N GLY A 49 -3.14 -3.82 -1.09
CA GLY A 49 -2.46 -3.86 -2.38
C GLY A 49 -2.94 -2.75 -3.33
N HIS A 50 -3.05 -3.04 -4.63
CA HIS A 50 -3.51 -2.13 -5.71
C HIS A 50 -2.59 -0.93 -6.03
N TRP A 51 -1.75 -0.51 -5.09
CA TRP A 51 -0.86 0.62 -5.25
C TRP A 51 0.59 0.18 -5.52
N SER A 52 0.84 -0.51 -6.62
CA SER A 52 2.17 -1.02 -6.99
C SER A 52 3.28 0.03 -7.03
N THR A 53 2.97 1.29 -7.41
CA THR A 53 3.93 2.41 -7.43
C THR A 53 4.38 2.87 -6.04
N LEU A 54 3.69 2.46 -4.98
CA LEU A 54 4.14 2.63 -3.59
C LEU A 54 5.24 1.63 -3.22
N GLY A 55 5.24 0.46 -3.85
CA GLY A 55 6.11 -0.66 -3.48
C GLY A 55 5.78 -1.26 -2.11
N LEU A 56 6.76 -1.99 -1.54
CA LEU A 56 6.63 -2.59 -0.22
C LEU A 56 6.64 -1.50 0.84
N LEU A 57 5.53 -1.38 1.58
CA LEU A 57 5.42 -0.48 2.73
C LEU A 57 5.32 -1.30 4.01
N ARG A 58 6.18 -1.01 5.00
CA ARG A 58 6.08 -1.55 6.37
C ARG A 58 6.05 -0.41 7.37
N ASN A 59 4.85 0.00 7.77
CA ASN A 59 4.61 0.92 8.87
C ASN A 59 3.87 0.22 10.00
N LYS A 60 4.00 0.72 11.23
CA LYS A 60 3.50 0.11 12.49
C LYS A 60 2.16 -0.64 12.41
N ASN A 61 1.16 -0.11 11.70
CA ASN A 61 -0.18 -0.71 11.58
C ASN A 61 -0.66 -0.80 10.12
N VAL A 62 0.22 -0.63 9.13
CA VAL A 62 -0.14 -0.58 7.72
C VAL A 62 0.96 -1.21 6.88
N VAL A 63 0.60 -2.28 6.17
CA VAL A 63 1.49 -3.05 5.32
C VAL A 63 0.97 -3.04 3.88
N GLY A 64 1.77 -2.52 2.96
CA GLY A 64 1.50 -2.55 1.52
C GLY A 64 2.24 -3.71 0.87
N LEU A 65 1.52 -4.69 0.33
CA LEU A 65 2.09 -5.91 -0.26
C LEU A 65 2.19 -5.86 -1.79
N ASP A 66 1.57 -4.87 -2.43
CA ASP A 66 1.63 -4.72 -3.88
C ASP A 66 2.99 -4.17 -4.32
N THR A 67 3.86 -5.11 -4.68
CA THR A 67 5.20 -4.84 -5.21
C THR A 67 5.26 -4.97 -6.73
N GLY A 68 4.13 -4.83 -7.42
CA GLY A 68 4.09 -4.69 -8.87
C GLY A 68 4.54 -5.92 -9.66
N CYS A 69 4.17 -7.12 -9.21
CA CYS A 69 4.54 -8.40 -9.85
C CYS A 69 4.36 -8.38 -11.39
N VAL A 70 3.20 -7.96 -11.89
CA VAL A 70 2.89 -7.93 -13.33
C VAL A 70 3.65 -6.86 -14.12
N TRP A 71 4.27 -5.91 -13.42
CA TRP A 71 5.06 -4.81 -13.97
C TRP A 71 6.57 -5.09 -13.93
N GLY A 72 6.98 -6.35 -13.71
CA GLY A 72 8.39 -6.74 -13.57
C GLY A 72 8.96 -6.50 -12.16
N GLY A 73 8.10 -6.19 -11.19
CA GLY A 73 8.46 -6.12 -9.78
C GLY A 73 8.52 -7.51 -9.14
N LYS A 74 7.89 -7.68 -7.98
CA LYS A 74 7.86 -8.95 -7.26
C LYS A 74 6.46 -9.35 -6.84
N LEU A 75 6.20 -10.63 -6.68
CA LEU A 75 5.06 -11.12 -5.90
C LEU A 75 5.51 -11.25 -4.44
N THR A 76 4.79 -10.59 -3.52
CA THR A 76 5.13 -10.56 -2.09
C THR A 76 4.11 -11.35 -1.29
N ALA A 77 4.60 -12.19 -0.39
CA ALA A 77 3.83 -12.85 0.66
C ALA A 77 4.39 -12.48 2.04
N MET A 78 3.52 -12.35 3.02
CA MET A 78 3.87 -12.11 4.42
C MET A 78 3.03 -13.03 5.31
N GLU A 79 3.67 -13.65 6.30
CA GLU A 79 2.96 -14.38 7.34
C GLU A 79 2.17 -13.41 8.22
N ILE A 80 0.90 -13.73 8.50
CA ILE A 80 0.04 -12.89 9.34
C ILE A 80 0.26 -13.27 10.81
N PRO A 81 0.52 -12.30 11.71
CA PRO A 81 0.69 -12.58 13.12
C PRO A 81 -0.62 -13.01 13.76
N GLU A 82 -0.60 -14.09 14.54
CA GLU A 82 -1.74 -14.48 15.39
C GLU A 82 -2.14 -13.37 16.38
N SER A 83 -1.17 -12.57 16.83
CA SER A 83 -1.41 -11.46 17.75
C SER A 83 -2.23 -10.30 17.17
N GLY A 84 -2.44 -10.28 15.84
CA GLY A 84 -3.08 -9.16 15.14
C GLY A 84 -2.29 -7.85 15.19
N LYS A 85 -1.02 -7.89 15.62
CA LYS A 85 -0.12 -6.73 15.70
C LYS A 85 1.08 -6.97 14.79
N ASP A 86 1.49 -5.93 14.04
CA ASP A 86 2.70 -6.01 13.24
C ASP A 86 3.89 -6.31 14.16
N SER A 87 4.67 -7.32 13.77
CA SER A 87 5.97 -7.54 14.34
C SER A 87 6.97 -7.25 13.24
N GLN A 88 7.97 -6.42 13.51
CA GLN A 88 9.07 -6.17 12.56
C GLN A 88 9.80 -7.46 12.15
N LYS A 89 9.52 -8.58 12.83
CA LYS A 89 10.07 -9.92 12.60
C LYS A 89 9.21 -10.81 11.69
N LEU A 90 8.05 -10.36 11.22
CA LEU A 90 7.24 -11.18 10.30
C LEU A 90 8.05 -11.52 9.06
N GLU A 91 8.09 -12.82 8.75
CA GLU A 91 8.75 -13.32 7.56
C GLU A 91 8.04 -12.82 6.31
N LEU A 92 8.86 -12.38 5.36
CA LEU A 92 8.41 -11.89 4.07
C LEU A 92 9.16 -12.64 2.98
N ILE A 93 8.40 -13.23 2.07
CA ILE A 93 8.92 -13.95 0.92
C ILE A 93 8.57 -13.13 -0.31
N GLN A 94 9.55 -12.94 -1.19
CA GLN A 94 9.33 -12.36 -2.50
C GLN A 94 9.90 -13.25 -3.59
N VAL A 95 9.12 -13.44 -4.64
CA VAL A 95 9.57 -14.08 -5.86
C VAL A 95 9.57 -13.07 -7.00
N ALA A 96 10.43 -13.29 -7.99
CA ALA A 96 10.49 -12.46 -9.19
C ALA A 96 9.10 -12.41 -9.85
N GLY A 97 8.74 -11.22 -10.33
CA GLY A 97 7.52 -10.99 -11.07
C GLY A 97 7.64 -11.39 -12.53
N TYR A 98 6.76 -10.83 -13.36
CA TYR A 98 6.66 -11.18 -14.77
C TYR A 98 7.86 -10.64 -15.58
N ASP A 99 8.60 -11.53 -16.24
CA ASP A 99 9.83 -11.22 -16.99
C ASP A 99 9.59 -10.44 -18.29
N HIS A 100 8.33 -10.29 -18.70
CA HIS A 100 7.89 -9.49 -19.84
C HIS A 100 6.94 -8.38 -19.37
N PRO A 101 7.43 -7.37 -18.63
CA PRO A 101 6.57 -6.41 -17.96
C PRO A 101 5.60 -5.77 -18.94
N LEU A 102 4.32 -5.74 -18.57
CA LEU A 102 3.34 -4.95 -19.28
C LEU A 102 3.84 -3.50 -19.26
N ARG A 103 3.88 -2.81 -20.41
CA ARG A 103 4.21 -1.38 -20.41
C ARG A 103 2.98 -0.61 -19.95
N MET A 104 3.20 0.41 -19.11
CA MET A 104 2.15 1.31 -18.63
C MET A 104 1.68 2.26 -19.74
#